data_AF-A0A9X4QQN7-F1
#
_entry.id   AF-A0A9X4QQN7-F1
#
_cell.length_a   1.000
_cell.length_b   1.000
_cell.length_c   1.000
_cell.angle_alpha   90.00
_cell.angle_beta   90.00
_cell.angle_gamma   90.00
#
_symmetry.space_group_name_H-M   'P 1'
#
loop_
_entity.id
_entity.type
_entity.pdbx_description
1 polymer ?
#
loop_
_entity_poly.entity_id
_entity_poly.type
_entity_poly.pdbx_seq_one_letter_code
_entity_poly.pdbx_strand_id
1 'polypeptide(L)' 'MIAYIAGYIVLGSVWTIMRMRSLLASHKNKEAAVYGGTMGICLVIGALLLARTKLPSFILPVQRLLEPFGQYLLKH' A
#
# COMPACT_ATOMS: atom_id res chain seq x y z
N MET A 1 18.54 0.81 -11.34
CA MET A 1 17.09 0.51 -11.23
C MET A 1 16.83 -0.59 -10.20
N ILE A 2 17.35 -1.82 -10.40
CA ILE A 2 17.16 -2.95 -9.47
C ILE A 2 17.70 -2.65 -8.06
N ALA A 3 18.89 -2.06 -7.93
CA ALA A 3 19.45 -1.69 -6.62
C ALA A 3 18.56 -0.72 -5.82
N TYR A 4 17.84 0.19 -6.50
CA TYR A 4 16.90 1.11 -5.84
C TYR A 4 15.65 0.39 -5.34
N ILE A 5 15.11 -0.54 -6.14
CA ILE A 5 13.96 -1.37 -5.75
C ILE A 5 14.33 -2.28 -4.59
N ALA A 6 15.50 -2.94 -4.68
CA ALA A 6 16.01 -3.80 -3.62
C ALA A 6 16.24 -3.01 -2.32
N GLY A 7 16.86 -1.83 -2.40
CA GLY A 7 17.05 -0.93 -1.25
C GLY A 7 15.72 -0.50 -0.64
N TYR A 8 14.74 -0.12 -1.46
CA TYR A 8 13.40 0.26 -1.02
C TYR A 8 12.68 -0.90 -0.29
N ILE A 9 12.69 -2.09 -0.87
CA ILE A 9 12.06 -3.27 -0.26
C ILE A 9 12.76 -3.63 1.05
N VAL A 10 14.09 -3.65 1.10
CA VAL A 10 14.83 -4.03 2.31
C VAL A 10 14.61 -3.02 3.43
N LEU A 11 14.79 -1.72 3.16
CA LEU A 11 14.57 -0.67 4.16
C LEU A 11 13.12 -0.64 4.64
N GLY A 12 12.17 -0.72 3.71
CA GLY A 12 10.75 -0.75 4.02
C GLY A 12 10.37 -1.95 4.88
N SER A 13 10.80 -3.15 4.50
CA SER A 13 10.54 -4.38 5.25
C SER A 13 11.12 -4.31 6.66
N VAL A 14 12.38 -3.88 6.80
CA VAL A 14 13.04 -3.78 8.11
C VAL A 14 12.30 -2.79 9.01
N TRP A 15 11.93 -1.62 8.48
CA TRP A 15 11.18 -0.60 9.23
C TRP A 15 9.81 -1.12 9.66
N THR A 16 9.08 -1.76 8.75
CA THR A 16 7.77 -2.37 9.05
C THR A 16 7.88 -3.44 10.13
N ILE A 17 8.89 -4.31 10.06
CA ILE A 17 9.12 -5.35 11.09
C ILE A 17 9.45 -4.73 12.44
N MET A 18 10.32 -3.71 12.49
CA MET A 18 10.63 -3.01 13.74
C MET A 18 9.39 -2.37 14.36
N ARG A 19 8.58 -1.68 13.55
CA ARG A 19 7.34 -1.03 14.02
C ARG A 19 6.31 -2.07 14.47
N MET A 20 6.15 -3.16 13.71
CA MET A 20 5.24 -4.24 14.04
C MET A 20 5.64 -4.95 15.33
N ARG A 21 6.95 -5.18 15.56
CA ARG A 21 7.46 -5.69 16.84
C ARG A 21 7.18 -4.74 18.01
N SER A 22 7.33 -3.43 17.81
CA SER A 22 6.97 -2.44 18.83
C SER A 22 5.48 -2.48 19.18
N LEU A 23 4.60 -2.65 18.19
CA LEU A 23 3.15 -2.80 18.39
C LEU A 23 2.80 -4.12 19.09
N LEU A 24 3.47 -5.22 18.72
CA LEU A 24 3.31 -6.53 19.37
C LEU A 24 3.77 -6.48 20.84
N ALA A 25 4.88 -5.81 21.13
CA ALA A 25 5.39 -5.64 22.49
C ALA A 25 4.40 -4.85 23.38
N SER A 26 3.57 -3.99 22.79
CA SER A 26 2.47 -3.31 23.48
C SER A 26 1.16 -4.12 23.54
N HIS A 27 1.19 -5.43 23.24
CA HIS A 27 0.02 -6.32 23.16
C HIS A 27 -1.07 -5.90 22.15
N LYS A 28 -0.73 -4.99 21.23
CA LYS A 28 -1.69 -4.43 20.26
C LYS A 28 -1.75 -5.24 18.97
N ASN A 29 -2.09 -6.51 19.08
CA ASN A 29 -2.04 -7.47 17.98
C ASN A 29 -2.97 -7.09 16.80
N LYS A 30 -4.13 -6.51 17.08
CA LYS A 30 -5.05 -5.99 16.04
C LYS A 30 -4.43 -4.82 15.25
N GLU A 31 -3.84 -3.85 15.95
CA GLU A 31 -3.19 -2.70 15.31
C GLU A 31 -1.97 -3.16 14.50
N ALA A 32 -1.20 -4.12 15.02
CA ALA A 32 -0.06 -4.71 14.31
C ALA A 32 -0.50 -5.41 13.01
N ALA A 33 -1.61 -6.15 13.02
CA ALA A 33 -2.14 -6.82 11.83
C ALA A 33 -2.60 -5.83 10.75
N VAL A 34 -3.35 -4.79 11.15
CA VAL A 34 -3.81 -3.73 10.25
C VAL A 34 -2.62 -2.96 9.68
N TYR A 35 -1.66 -2.59 10.53
CA TYR A 35 -0.44 -1.88 10.12
C TYR A 35 0.41 -2.72 9.16
N GLY A 36 0.65 -3.98 9.47
CA GLY A 36 1.41 -4.90 8.62
C GLY A 36 0.75 -5.09 7.26
N GLY A 37 -0.59 -5.26 7.23
CA GLY A 37 -1.34 -5.39 5.98
C GLY A 37 -1.28 -4.13 5.12
N THR A 38 -1.56 -2.96 5.70
CA THR A 38 -1.48 -1.68 4.96
C THR A 38 -0.07 -1.39 4.48
N MET A 39 0.96 -1.60 5.32
CA MET A 39 2.33 -1.38 4.88
C MET A 39 2.80 -2.39 3.82
N GLY A 40 2.39 -3.65 3.92
CA GLY A 40 2.69 -4.65 2.90
C GLY A 40 2.12 -4.24 1.54
N ILE A 41 0.86 -3.81 1.50
CA ILE A 41 0.22 -3.32 0.27
C ILE A 41 0.96 -2.09 -0.28
N CYS A 42 1.29 -1.11 0.58
CA CYS A 42 2.05 0.07 0.16
C CYS A 42 3.44 -0.27 -0.39
N LEU A 43 4.16 -1.22 0.22
CA LEU A 43 5.48 -1.65 -0.26
C LEU A 43 5.40 -2.32 -1.63
N VAL A 44 4.38 -3.16 -1.85
CA VAL A 44 4.14 -3.80 -3.15
C VAL A 44 3.84 -2.75 -4.21
N ILE A 45 2.93 -1.80 -3.92
CA ILE A 45 2.57 -0.72 -4.85
C ILE A 45 3.80 0.17 -5.15
N GLY A 46 4.56 0.55 -4.12
CA GLY A 46 5.77 1.36 -4.25
C GLY A 46 6.84 0.67 -5.09
N ALA A 47 7.07 -0.64 -4.87
CA ALA A 47 8.00 -1.43 -5.67
C ALA A 47 7.55 -1.51 -7.14
N LEU A 48 6.25 -1.66 -7.40
CA LEU A 48 5.66 -1.65 -8.74
C LEU A 48 5.86 -0.29 -9.44
N LEU A 49 5.66 0.83 -8.72
CA LEU A 49 5.92 2.17 -9.25
C LEU A 49 7.40 2.37 -9.59
N LEU A 50 8.30 1.96 -8.69
CA LEU A 50 9.75 2.07 -8.88
C LEU A 50 10.26 1.18 -10.03
N ALA A 51 9.61 0.05 -10.28
CA ALA A 51 9.88 -0.80 -11.43
C ALA A 51 9.53 -0.14 -12.77
N ARG A 52 8.86 1.04 -12.76
CA ARG A 52 8.34 1.74 -13.97
C ARG A 52 7.62 0.78 -14.91
N THR A 53 7.02 -0.28 -14.38
CA THR A 53 6.07 -1.06 -15.15
C THR A 53 4.97 -0.09 -15.54
N LYS A 54 4.50 -0.15 -16.79
CA LYS A 54 3.28 0.54 -17.19
C LYS A 54 2.16 -0.06 -16.35
N LEU A 55 2.00 0.44 -15.14
CA LEU A 55 0.86 0.16 -14.28
C LEU A 55 -0.35 0.48 -15.14
N PRO A 56 -1.24 -0.49 -15.41
CA PRO A 56 -2.53 -0.16 -16.01
C PRO A 56 -3.10 0.95 -15.12
N SER A 57 -3.40 2.10 -15.74
CA SER A 57 -3.63 3.35 -15.04
C SER A 57 -4.48 3.14 -13.78
N PHE A 58 -3.96 3.56 -12.62
CA PHE A 58 -4.71 3.53 -11.34
C PHE A 58 -6.04 4.28 -11.42
N ILE A 59 -6.18 5.12 -12.45
CA ILE A 59 -7.39 5.82 -12.84
C ILE A 59 -8.50 4.83 -13.19
N LEU A 60 -8.25 3.75 -13.93
CA LEU A 60 -9.29 2.80 -14.37
C LEU A 60 -10.07 2.13 -13.21
N PRO A 61 -9.42 1.52 -12.20
CA PRO A 61 -10.16 0.92 -11.08
C PRO A 61 -10.81 1.96 -10.17
N VAL A 62 -10.15 3.10 -9.93
CA VAL A 62 -10.71 4.18 -9.10
C VAL A 62 -11.92 4.82 -9.78
N GLN A 63 -11.84 5.03 -11.10
CA GLN A 63 -12.94 5.57 -11.90
C GLN A 63 -14.14 4.61 -11.89
N ARG A 64 -13.93 3.30 -12.01
CA ARG A 64 -15.01 2.31 -11.91
C ARG A 64 -15.69 2.28 -10.54
N LEU A 65 -14.96 2.60 -9.46
CA LEU A 65 -15.48 2.66 -8.09
C LEU A 65 -16.20 3.98 -7.80
N LEU A 66 -15.72 5.09 -8.36
CA LEU A 66 -16.30 6.42 -8.16
C LEU A 66 -17.41 6.77 -9.16
N GLU A 67 -17.44 6.17 -10.35
CA GLU A 67 -18.52 6.34 -11.34
C GLU A 67 -19.92 6.12 -10.76
N PRO A 68 -20.20 5.01 -10.03
CA PRO A 68 -21.52 4.81 -9.44
C PRO A 68 -21.86 5.86 -8.38
N PHE A 69 -20.87 6.31 -7.58
CA PHE A 69 -21.08 7.39 -6.61
C PHE A 69 -21.36 8.74 -7.28
N GLY A 70 -20.63 9.06 -8.37
CA GLY A 70 -20.84 10.28 -9.15
C GLY A 70 -22.21 10.31 -9.82
N GLN A 71 -22.66 9.18 -10.40
CA GLN A 71 -24.01 9.08 -10.97
C GLN A 71 -25.10 9.19 -9.91
N TYR A 72 -24.87 8.69 -8.70
CA TYR A 72 -25.83 8.83 -7.60
C TYR A 72 -25.96 10.29 -7.13
N LEU A 73 -24.85 11.04 -7.13
CA LEU A 73 -24.80 12.45 -6.75
C LEU A 73 -25.38 13.40 -7.80
N LEU A 74 -25.22 13.08 -9.10
CA LEU A 74 -25.75 13.87 -10.22
C LEU A 74 -27.23 13.62 -10.51
N LYS A 75 -27.83 12.55 -9.95
CA LYS A 75 -29.25 12.21 -10.14
C LYS A 75 -30.15 12.84 -9.06
N HIS A 76 -29.60 13.71 -8.22
CA HIS A 76 -30.33 14.49 -7.22
C HIS A 76 -30.22 15.98 -7.51
#